data_AF-N1W0S5-F1
#
_entry.id   AF-N1W0S5-F1
#
_cell.length_a   1.000
_cell.length_b   1.000
_cell.length_c   1.000
_cell.angle_alpha   90.00
_cell.angle_beta   90.00
_cell.angle_gamma   90.00
#
_symmetry.space_group_name_H-M   'P 1'
#
loop_
_entity.id
_entity.type
_entity.pdbx_description
1 polymer ?
#
loop_
_entity_poly.entity_id
_entity_poly.type
_entity_poly.pdbx_seq_one_letter_code
_entity_poly.pdbx_strand_id
1 'polypeptide(L)'
;MSRKIFLEESEILNQNGRMRVKTLWTLLSISTLVFLILDCGGQIQEKPIAGCERISGTPGPEDLDLIRDTSTVIVSSHERRNGLKDIGALFEVSMQDTNQKLEAKKIETDYPKNFRPHGISYAKVKGVDTLAVISHTLEDENPHTIEIFERSKSGKWTHKKTLSDPTLTSPNDIFMNEAGEIFASNDNGTNNAFRKYWDMIIRSGRADITYYDGKSFLALDVPVMLGNGIYIRKKGNEELLYRSVFAEKAIRVYQVERTGGKIQLKYLESIAIGAGPDNILEDENGILWLAAHDSTYKFIRHVMNRTNLAPTRVFKINPENKEVTEVYANEGAEISAGSTGLVFKNKLLISQVFEDFLLVCPRP
;
A
#
# COMPACT_ATOMS: atom_id res chain seq x y z
N MET A 1 18.28 -3.70 62.04
CA MET A 1 18.77 -4.14 60.72
C MET A 1 17.71 -5.02 60.09
N SER A 2 17.14 -4.59 58.97
CA SER A 2 15.89 -5.14 58.40
C SER A 2 16.10 -5.56 56.94
N ARG A 3 15.28 -6.54 56.53
CA ARG A 3 15.01 -7.10 55.19
C ARG A 3 15.92 -8.21 54.64
N LYS A 4 15.40 -9.44 54.80
CA LYS A 4 15.70 -10.65 54.01
C LYS A 4 15.30 -10.44 52.55
N ILE A 5 16.18 -10.82 51.63
CA ILE A 5 15.90 -11.06 50.21
C ILE A 5 15.67 -12.57 50.08
N PHE A 6 14.47 -12.97 49.67
CA PHE A 6 14.17 -14.33 49.24
C PHE A 6 14.39 -14.35 47.72
N LEU A 7 15.40 -15.07 47.25
CA LEU A 7 15.54 -15.45 45.85
C LEU A 7 14.70 -16.71 45.66
N GLU A 8 13.59 -16.59 44.94
CA GLU A 8 12.84 -17.73 44.43
C GLU A 8 13.59 -18.23 43.19
N GLU A 9 14.31 -19.35 43.32
CA GLU A 9 14.92 -20.05 42.19
C GLU A 9 13.81 -20.56 41.26
N SER A 10 13.81 -20.11 40.00
CA SER A 10 12.95 -20.65 38.96
C SER A 10 13.41 -22.05 38.58
N GLU A 11 12.80 -23.10 39.15
CA GLU A 11 13.04 -24.50 38.76
C GLU A 11 12.50 -24.76 37.34
N ILE A 12 13.43 -24.92 36.38
CA ILE A 12 13.15 -25.19 34.95
C ILE A 12 12.87 -26.69 34.68
N LEU A 13 13.09 -27.57 35.65
CA LEU A 13 13.04 -29.03 35.49
C LEU A 13 11.99 -29.66 36.44
N ASN A 14 11.26 -30.68 35.96
CA ASN A 14 10.46 -31.52 36.85
C ASN A 14 11.38 -32.49 37.63
N GLN A 15 10.89 -33.07 38.73
CA GLN A 15 11.61 -33.98 39.66
C GLN A 15 12.31 -35.19 38.99
N ASN A 16 12.04 -35.47 37.72
CA ASN A 16 12.70 -36.52 36.92
C ASN A 16 13.71 -35.97 35.89
N GLY A 17 14.17 -34.72 36.03
CA GLY A 17 15.14 -34.09 35.12
C GLY A 17 14.62 -33.81 33.70
N ARG A 18 13.30 -33.90 33.48
CA ARG A 18 12.66 -33.60 32.20
C ARG A 18 12.04 -32.20 32.23
N MET A 19 12.29 -31.41 31.19
CA MET A 19 11.65 -30.12 30.96
C MET A 19 10.12 -30.29 30.97
N ARG A 20 9.41 -29.43 31.70
CA ARG A 20 7.94 -29.45 31.71
C ARG A 20 7.44 -29.16 30.30
N VAL A 21 6.45 -29.93 29.83
CA VAL A 21 5.88 -29.82 28.46
C VAL A 21 5.48 -28.38 28.13
N LYS A 22 4.92 -27.63 29.10
CA LYS A 22 4.60 -26.21 28.94
C LYS A 22 5.83 -25.35 28.62
N THR A 23 6.96 -25.58 29.29
CA THR A 23 8.23 -24.88 29.05
C THR A 23 8.82 -25.21 27.69
N LEU A 24 8.66 -26.45 27.23
CA LEU A 24 9.07 -26.88 25.88
C LEU A 24 8.24 -26.15 24.80
N TRP A 25 6.92 -26.02 24.98
CA TRP A 25 6.06 -25.23 24.08
C TRP A 25 6.38 -23.73 24.11
N THR A 26 6.72 -23.15 25.27
CA THR A 26 7.15 -21.75 25.38
C THR A 26 8.50 -21.51 24.68
N LEU A 27 9.46 -22.43 24.83
CA LEU A 27 10.74 -22.34 24.14
C LEU A 27 10.61 -22.59 22.63
N LEU A 28 9.73 -23.50 22.20
CA LEU A 28 9.46 -23.73 20.78
C LEU A 28 8.77 -22.52 20.13
N SER A 29 7.87 -21.86 20.85
CA SER A 29 7.18 -20.64 20.39
C SER A 29 8.09 -19.42 20.38
N ILE A 30 9.00 -19.27 21.35
CA ILE A 30 10.06 -18.25 21.31
C ILE A 30 11.05 -18.56 20.18
N SER A 31 11.40 -19.82 19.95
CA SER A 31 12.26 -20.25 18.84
C SER A 31 11.65 -19.95 17.48
N THR A 32 10.36 -20.27 17.24
CA THR A 32 9.68 -19.89 16.00
C THR A 32 9.52 -18.38 15.87
N LEU A 33 9.30 -17.64 16.96
CA LEU A 33 9.31 -16.17 16.96
C LEU A 33 10.67 -15.62 16.54
N VAL A 34 11.77 -16.21 17.01
CA VAL A 34 13.14 -15.85 16.64
C VAL A 34 13.43 -16.20 15.18
N PHE A 35 13.01 -17.36 14.68
CA PHE A 35 13.16 -17.70 13.25
C PHE A 35 12.30 -16.85 12.32
N LEU A 36 11.16 -16.32 12.79
CA LEU A 36 10.31 -15.38 12.03
C LEU A 36 10.86 -13.94 12.01
N ILE A 37 11.72 -13.59 12.97
CA ILE A 37 12.45 -12.30 13.02
C ILE A 37 13.84 -12.42 12.36
N LEU A 38 14.34 -13.64 12.14
CA LEU A 38 15.63 -13.97 11.52
C LEU A 38 15.61 -14.10 9.99
N ASP A 39 14.54 -13.69 9.30
CA ASP A 39 14.76 -13.16 7.94
C ASP A 39 15.38 -11.76 8.11
N CYS A 40 16.62 -11.75 8.63
CA CYS A 40 17.51 -10.61 8.64
C CYS A 40 17.79 -10.31 7.17
N GLY A 41 16.83 -9.65 6.53
CA GLY A 41 16.79 -9.49 5.08
C GLY A 41 18.18 -9.14 4.59
N GLY A 42 18.74 -10.06 3.82
CA GLY A 42 20.08 -9.91 3.29
C GLY A 42 20.20 -8.62 2.49
N GLN A 43 21.43 -8.29 2.09
CA GLN A 43 21.55 -7.30 1.04
C GLN A 43 20.87 -7.82 -0.22
N ILE A 44 20.07 -6.96 -0.84
CA ILE A 44 19.49 -7.19 -2.14
C ILE A 44 20.54 -6.89 -3.20
N GLN A 45 20.40 -7.52 -4.36
CA GLN A 45 21.21 -7.16 -5.51
C GLN A 45 20.73 -5.80 -6.01
N GLU A 46 21.60 -4.77 -5.95
CA GLU A 46 21.25 -3.46 -6.46
C GLU A 46 21.13 -3.47 -7.99
N LYS A 47 20.15 -2.71 -8.47
CA LYS A 47 19.87 -2.46 -9.88
C LYS A 47 19.60 -0.95 -10.06
N PRO A 48 20.65 -0.12 -10.04
CA PRO A 48 20.51 1.32 -10.10
C PRO A 48 20.10 1.78 -11.50
N ILE A 49 19.40 2.92 -11.55
CA ILE A 49 19.14 3.65 -12.81
C ILE A 49 19.93 4.95 -12.75
N ALA A 50 20.76 5.21 -13.76
CA ALA A 50 21.53 6.45 -13.81
C ALA A 50 20.63 7.64 -14.14
N GLY A 51 20.89 8.79 -13.50
CA GLY A 51 20.18 10.04 -13.78
C GLY A 51 18.82 10.19 -13.08
N CYS A 52 18.61 9.49 -11.97
CA CYS A 52 17.45 9.73 -11.11
C CYS A 52 17.55 11.09 -10.40
N GLU A 53 16.41 11.78 -10.28
CA GLU A 53 16.27 13.09 -9.65
C GLU A 53 15.15 13.06 -8.61
N ARG A 54 15.20 13.97 -7.65
CA ARG A 54 14.17 14.11 -6.61
C ARG A 54 13.22 15.26 -6.93
N ILE A 55 11.92 15.01 -6.84
CA ILE A 55 10.90 16.04 -6.75
C ILE A 55 10.57 16.21 -5.27
N SER A 56 11.08 17.26 -4.63
CA SER A 56 10.85 17.55 -3.20
C SER A 56 9.57 18.35 -2.95
N GLY A 57 9.16 18.44 -1.69
CA GLY A 57 7.97 19.22 -1.26
C GLY A 57 6.68 18.41 -1.29
N THR A 58 6.79 17.10 -1.21
CA THR A 58 5.70 16.12 -1.09
C THR A 58 6.02 15.20 0.10
N PRO A 59 5.65 15.58 1.34
CA PRO A 59 6.01 14.78 2.53
C PRO A 59 5.23 13.46 2.56
N GLY A 60 5.94 12.32 2.60
CA GLY A 60 5.35 10.99 2.57
C GLY A 60 4.41 10.75 1.38
N PRO A 61 4.92 10.87 0.14
CA PRO A 61 4.15 10.71 -1.09
C PRO A 61 3.90 9.22 -1.34
N GLU A 62 2.89 8.67 -0.69
CA GLU A 62 2.73 7.23 -0.55
C GLU A 62 2.13 6.60 -1.82
N ASP A 63 1.17 7.25 -2.46
CA ASP A 63 0.57 6.70 -3.68
C ASP A 63 0.42 7.76 -4.78
N LEU A 64 0.26 7.31 -6.02
CA LEU A 64 0.11 8.17 -7.20
C LEU A 64 -0.89 7.59 -8.21
N ASP A 65 -1.50 8.46 -9.00
CA ASP A 65 -2.29 8.04 -10.17
C ASP A 65 -2.15 9.06 -11.31
N LEU A 66 -2.58 8.72 -12.51
CA LEU A 66 -2.30 9.44 -13.74
C LEU A 66 -3.57 9.92 -14.46
N ILE A 67 -3.64 11.23 -14.65
CA ILE A 67 -4.58 11.87 -15.57
C ILE A 67 -3.92 11.93 -16.95
N ARG A 68 -4.25 10.94 -17.79
CA ARG A 68 -3.60 10.75 -19.10
C ARG A 68 -3.82 11.94 -20.04
N ASP A 69 -5.05 12.45 -20.13
CA ASP A 69 -5.43 13.53 -21.05
C ASP A 69 -4.58 14.79 -20.87
N THR A 70 -4.20 15.12 -19.64
CA THR A 70 -3.40 16.32 -19.33
C THR A 70 -1.95 16.01 -19.04
N SER A 71 -1.54 14.74 -19.13
CA SER A 71 -0.23 14.26 -18.70
C SER A 71 0.09 14.73 -17.28
N THR A 72 -0.78 14.46 -16.32
CA THR A 72 -0.63 14.93 -14.93
C THR A 72 -0.62 13.75 -13.98
N VAL A 73 0.42 13.64 -13.16
CA VAL A 73 0.46 12.69 -12.04
C VAL A 73 -0.15 13.37 -10.82
N ILE A 74 -1.11 12.73 -10.19
CA ILE A 74 -1.65 13.11 -8.88
C ILE A 74 -0.90 12.30 -7.82
N VAL A 75 -0.56 12.94 -6.71
CA VAL A 75 0.22 12.33 -5.63
C VAL A 75 -0.53 12.49 -4.33
N SER A 76 -0.70 11.39 -3.63
CA SER A 76 -1.21 11.33 -2.26
C SER A 76 -0.06 11.50 -1.28
N SER A 77 -0.14 12.50 -0.38
CA SER A 77 0.99 12.86 0.47
C SER A 77 0.58 13.21 1.89
N HIS A 78 1.24 12.56 2.86
CA HIS A 78 1.08 12.81 4.28
C HIS A 78 2.35 12.52 5.09
N GLU A 79 2.79 13.47 5.93
CA GLU A 79 3.84 13.23 6.92
C GLU A 79 3.29 12.40 8.08
N ARG A 80 3.64 11.10 8.10
CA ARG A 80 3.11 10.13 9.07
C ARG A 80 4.01 9.93 10.30
N ARG A 81 5.30 10.28 10.25
CA ARG A 81 6.25 10.06 11.37
C ARG A 81 6.20 11.14 12.44
N ASN A 82 5.52 12.25 12.21
CA ASN A 82 5.33 13.32 13.19
C ASN A 82 4.28 12.99 14.29
N GLY A 83 3.76 11.76 14.31
CA GLY A 83 2.64 11.35 15.17
C GLY A 83 1.27 11.73 14.61
N LEU A 84 1.12 11.74 13.27
CA LEU A 84 -0.11 12.07 12.53
C LEU A 84 -0.67 13.47 12.84
N LYS A 85 0.19 14.40 13.27
CA LYS A 85 -0.19 15.75 13.69
C LYS A 85 -0.64 16.61 12.51
N ASP A 86 0.11 16.53 11.42
CA ASP A 86 -0.19 17.29 10.22
C ASP A 86 -1.36 16.68 9.46
N ILE A 87 -2.13 17.53 8.80
CA ILE A 87 -3.03 17.08 7.74
C ILE A 87 -2.23 16.84 6.46
N GLY A 88 -2.62 15.87 5.66
CA GLY A 88 -2.01 15.65 4.37
C GLY A 88 -2.57 16.55 3.27
N ALA A 89 -2.13 16.29 2.05
CA ALA A 89 -2.56 17.01 0.86
C ALA A 89 -2.40 16.15 -0.39
N LEU A 90 -3.03 16.61 -1.47
CA LEU A 90 -2.80 16.09 -2.80
C LEU A 90 -1.88 17.04 -3.57
N PHE A 91 -1.09 16.50 -4.49
CA PHE A 91 -0.19 17.28 -5.34
C PHE A 91 -0.36 16.87 -6.81
N GLU A 92 -0.08 17.80 -7.72
CA GLU A 92 0.02 17.54 -9.15
C GLU A 92 1.46 17.70 -9.62
N VAL A 93 1.93 16.76 -10.43
CA VAL A 93 3.17 16.87 -11.21
C VAL A 93 2.80 16.89 -12.68
N SER A 94 3.11 17.99 -13.38
CA SER A 94 2.91 18.08 -14.83
C SER A 94 4.00 17.30 -15.55
N MET A 95 3.60 16.31 -16.33
CA MET A 95 4.47 15.49 -17.17
C MET A 95 4.39 15.91 -18.64
N GLN A 96 3.95 17.13 -18.94
CA GLN A 96 3.83 17.63 -20.33
C GLN A 96 5.20 17.76 -21.00
N ASP A 97 6.13 18.46 -20.35
CA ASP A 97 7.52 18.58 -20.78
C ASP A 97 8.45 17.87 -19.79
N THR A 98 8.77 16.62 -20.09
CA THR A 98 9.63 15.76 -19.27
C THR A 98 11.12 16.09 -19.40
N ASN A 99 11.50 17.06 -20.26
CA ASN A 99 12.88 17.54 -20.38
C ASN A 99 13.16 18.72 -19.43
N GLN A 100 12.12 19.34 -18.88
CA GLN A 100 12.25 20.34 -17.83
C GLN A 100 12.30 19.68 -16.45
N LYS A 101 12.79 20.44 -15.48
CA LYS A 101 12.74 20.04 -14.08
C LYS A 101 11.27 19.88 -13.66
N LEU A 102 10.93 18.69 -13.19
CA LEU A 102 9.60 18.39 -12.69
C LEU A 102 9.41 19.01 -11.30
N GLU A 103 8.20 19.51 -11.05
CA GLU A 103 7.83 20.14 -9.79
C GLU A 103 6.47 19.61 -9.34
N ALA A 104 6.35 19.33 -8.05
CA ALA A 104 5.08 19.01 -7.41
C ALA A 104 4.41 20.30 -6.94
N LYS A 105 3.14 20.47 -7.29
CA LYS A 105 2.33 21.61 -6.86
C LYS A 105 1.20 21.10 -5.99
N LYS A 106 1.09 21.62 -4.78
CA LYS A 106 -0.02 21.30 -3.89
C LYS A 106 -1.34 21.70 -4.54
N ILE A 107 -2.32 20.81 -4.49
CA ILE A 107 -3.69 21.10 -4.92
C ILE A 107 -4.35 21.95 -3.84
N GLU A 108 -4.77 23.16 -4.21
CA GLU A 108 -5.51 24.04 -3.32
C GLU A 108 -7.01 23.72 -3.41
N THR A 109 -7.52 23.04 -2.38
CA THR A 109 -8.93 22.65 -2.26
C THR A 109 -9.38 22.70 -0.80
N ASP A 110 -10.69 22.60 -0.61
CA ASP A 110 -11.36 22.41 0.67
C ASP A 110 -11.15 21.00 1.24
N TYR A 111 -9.93 20.71 1.70
CA TYR A 111 -9.63 19.43 2.33
C TYR A 111 -10.51 19.17 3.57
N PRO A 112 -10.98 17.92 3.77
CA PRO A 112 -11.59 17.51 5.03
C PRO A 112 -10.69 17.80 6.23
N LYS A 113 -11.28 18.17 7.37
CA LYS A 113 -10.53 18.59 8.57
C LYS A 113 -9.53 17.56 9.08
N ASN A 114 -9.82 16.26 8.90
CA ASN A 114 -9.00 15.14 9.34
C ASN A 114 -8.29 14.41 8.19
N PHE A 115 -8.09 15.08 7.06
CA PHE A 115 -7.54 14.48 5.84
C PHE A 115 -6.10 13.99 6.04
N ARG A 116 -5.91 12.67 5.91
CA ARG A 116 -4.61 11.97 5.97
C ARG A 116 -4.59 10.92 4.87
N PRO A 117 -4.29 11.35 3.64
CA PRO A 117 -4.50 10.53 2.46
C PRO A 117 -3.57 9.31 2.43
N HIS A 118 -3.99 8.24 1.77
CA HIS A 118 -3.23 6.99 1.52
C HIS A 118 -3.42 6.61 0.03
N GLY A 119 -3.91 5.41 -0.30
CA GLY A 119 -4.20 5.05 -1.69
C GLY A 119 -5.20 5.97 -2.38
N ILE A 120 -4.97 6.20 -3.67
CA ILE A 120 -5.77 7.08 -4.53
C ILE A 120 -6.13 6.41 -5.85
N SER A 121 -7.27 6.81 -6.41
CA SER A 121 -7.63 6.39 -7.76
C SER A 121 -8.37 7.48 -8.51
N TYR A 122 -7.96 7.72 -9.74
CA TYR A 122 -8.55 8.65 -10.67
C TYR A 122 -9.36 7.91 -11.75
N ALA A 123 -10.55 8.43 -12.04
CA ALA A 123 -11.33 8.03 -13.21
C ALA A 123 -12.18 9.19 -13.72
N LYS A 124 -12.56 9.12 -15.00
CA LYS A 124 -13.60 10.00 -15.56
C LYS A 124 -14.99 9.44 -15.26
N VAL A 125 -15.49 9.64 -14.06
CA VAL A 125 -16.82 9.16 -13.66
C VAL A 125 -17.89 9.95 -14.40
N LYS A 126 -18.60 9.29 -15.33
CA LYS A 126 -19.63 9.92 -16.19
C LYS A 126 -19.12 11.20 -16.90
N GLY A 127 -17.85 11.20 -17.30
CA GLY A 127 -17.20 12.32 -18.00
C GLY A 127 -16.70 13.46 -17.09
N VAL A 128 -16.80 13.31 -15.76
CA VAL A 128 -16.22 14.24 -14.78
C VAL A 128 -14.92 13.65 -14.27
N ASP A 129 -13.85 14.45 -14.24
CA ASP A 129 -12.60 14.08 -13.59
C ASP A 129 -12.85 13.89 -12.08
N THR A 130 -12.76 12.65 -11.60
CA THR A 130 -13.02 12.31 -10.20
C THR A 130 -11.80 11.61 -9.62
N LEU A 131 -11.46 11.98 -8.39
CA LEU A 131 -10.43 11.35 -7.59
C LEU A 131 -11.10 10.78 -6.34
N ALA A 132 -10.91 9.49 -6.09
CA ALA A 132 -11.19 8.86 -4.82
C ALA A 132 -9.87 8.78 -4.03
N VAL A 133 -9.94 9.05 -2.72
CA VAL A 133 -8.76 9.09 -1.85
C VAL A 133 -9.09 8.43 -0.52
N ILE A 134 -8.37 7.38 -0.14
CA ILE A 134 -8.46 6.86 1.23
C ILE A 134 -7.92 7.93 2.18
N SER A 135 -8.61 8.17 3.30
CA SER A 135 -8.12 9.01 4.40
C SER A 135 -8.23 8.30 5.74
N HIS A 136 -7.14 8.28 6.51
CA HIS A 136 -7.12 7.75 7.88
C HIS A 136 -7.37 8.85 8.90
N THR A 137 -8.57 8.93 9.44
CA THR A 137 -8.93 9.95 10.42
C THR A 137 -8.38 9.60 11.81
N LEU A 138 -8.44 10.57 12.72
CA LEU A 138 -8.22 10.32 14.16
C LEU A 138 -9.55 10.22 14.92
N GLU A 139 -10.65 9.95 14.22
CA GLU A 139 -11.98 9.83 14.80
C GLU A 139 -12.27 8.36 15.13
N ASP A 140 -12.84 8.09 16.30
CA ASP A 140 -13.11 6.72 16.75
C ASP A 140 -14.25 6.05 15.96
N GLU A 141 -15.27 6.83 15.56
CA GLU A 141 -16.46 6.30 14.87
C GLU A 141 -16.17 5.94 13.41
N ASN A 142 -15.43 6.80 12.70
CA ASN A 142 -15.08 6.63 11.29
C ASN A 142 -13.56 6.79 11.11
N PRO A 143 -12.76 5.82 11.59
CA PRO A 143 -11.30 5.92 11.55
C PRO A 143 -10.75 5.95 10.12
N HIS A 144 -11.55 5.48 9.16
CA HIS A 144 -11.16 5.35 7.76
C HIS A 144 -12.31 5.80 6.86
N THR A 145 -11.98 6.64 5.88
CA THR A 145 -12.95 7.19 4.92
C THR A 145 -12.39 7.11 3.49
N ILE A 146 -13.29 7.21 2.51
CA ILE A 146 -12.93 7.50 1.12
C ILE A 146 -13.47 8.88 0.77
N GLU A 147 -12.57 9.81 0.50
CA GLU A 147 -12.87 11.19 0.14
C GLU A 147 -12.94 11.32 -1.38
N ILE A 148 -14.02 11.91 -1.88
CA ILE A 148 -14.23 12.10 -3.32
C ILE A 148 -14.02 13.58 -3.67
N PHE A 149 -13.10 13.82 -4.59
CA PHE A 149 -12.85 15.13 -5.19
C PHE A 149 -13.23 15.10 -6.66
N GLU A 150 -13.76 16.22 -7.17
CA GLU A 150 -14.06 16.38 -8.59
C GLU A 150 -13.37 17.62 -9.16
N ARG A 151 -12.83 17.50 -10.38
CA ARG A 151 -12.22 18.61 -11.09
C ARG A 151 -13.25 19.31 -11.97
N SER A 152 -13.49 20.57 -11.68
CA SER A 152 -14.32 21.44 -12.52
C SER A 152 -13.67 21.72 -13.88
N LYS A 153 -14.46 22.22 -14.84
CA LYS A 153 -13.97 22.63 -16.18
C LYS A 153 -12.86 23.69 -16.14
N SER A 154 -12.79 24.50 -15.08
CA SER A 154 -11.72 25.49 -14.88
C SER A 154 -10.43 24.89 -14.32
N GLY A 155 -10.38 23.56 -14.12
CA GLY A 155 -9.20 22.86 -13.60
C GLY A 155 -9.11 22.82 -12.08
N LYS A 156 -10.08 23.38 -11.35
CA LYS A 156 -10.08 23.39 -9.88
C LYS A 156 -10.71 22.12 -9.32
N TRP A 157 -9.98 21.44 -8.43
CA TRP A 157 -10.49 20.34 -7.60
C TRP A 157 -11.36 20.86 -6.46
N THR A 158 -12.38 20.10 -6.07
CA THR A 158 -13.26 20.41 -4.94
C THR A 158 -13.70 19.13 -4.27
N HIS A 159 -13.70 19.07 -2.94
CA HIS A 159 -14.25 17.96 -2.19
C HIS A 159 -15.77 17.90 -2.38
N LYS A 160 -16.31 16.69 -2.56
CA LYS A 160 -17.74 16.48 -2.86
C LYS A 160 -18.45 15.65 -1.83
N LYS A 161 -17.82 14.57 -1.39
CA LYS A 161 -18.41 13.65 -0.42
C LYS A 161 -17.35 12.86 0.32
N THR A 162 -17.67 12.53 1.56
CA THR A 162 -16.96 11.58 2.39
C THR A 162 -17.78 10.30 2.41
N LEU A 163 -17.18 9.18 2.04
CA LEU A 163 -17.78 7.85 2.15
C LEU A 163 -17.17 7.13 3.36
N SER A 164 -18.02 6.49 4.15
CA SER A 164 -17.62 5.66 5.30
C SER A 164 -18.53 4.46 5.38
N ASP A 165 -17.98 3.32 5.79
CA ASP A 165 -18.72 2.08 6.03
C ASP A 165 -17.91 1.14 6.95
N PRO A 166 -18.55 0.33 7.80
CA PRO A 166 -17.85 -0.61 8.68
C PRO A 166 -16.96 -1.64 7.95
N THR A 167 -17.20 -1.89 6.66
CA THR A 167 -16.34 -2.76 5.85
C THR A 167 -14.98 -2.14 5.55
N LEU A 168 -14.82 -0.81 5.63
CA LEU A 168 -13.54 -0.09 5.53
C LEU A 168 -12.73 -0.27 6.84
N THR A 169 -12.31 -1.51 7.08
CA THR A 169 -11.70 -1.96 8.34
C THR A 169 -10.25 -1.52 8.51
N SER A 170 -9.51 -1.30 7.43
CA SER A 170 -8.16 -0.73 7.40
C SER A 170 -7.76 -0.58 5.92
N PRO A 171 -8.43 0.30 5.16
CA PRO A 171 -8.23 0.40 3.71
C PRO A 171 -6.81 0.86 3.40
N ASN A 172 -6.20 0.31 2.37
CA ASN A 172 -4.80 0.55 2.02
C ASN A 172 -4.68 1.18 0.63
N ASP A 173 -5.24 0.53 -0.39
CA ASP A 173 -5.29 1.03 -1.76
C ASP A 173 -6.71 0.94 -2.35
N ILE A 174 -6.97 1.71 -3.41
CA ILE A 174 -8.27 1.77 -4.10
C ILE A 174 -8.13 1.73 -5.61
N PHE A 175 -9.12 1.11 -6.25
CA PHE A 175 -9.37 1.24 -7.69
C PHE A 175 -10.77 1.79 -7.91
N MET A 176 -10.91 2.85 -8.73
CA MET A 176 -12.18 3.42 -9.16
C MET A 176 -12.33 3.31 -10.67
N ASN A 177 -13.48 2.86 -11.14
CA ASN A 177 -13.78 2.82 -12.57
C ASN A 177 -14.66 4.01 -13.04
N GLU A 178 -14.86 4.12 -14.36
CA GLU A 178 -15.65 5.19 -14.98
C GLU A 178 -17.15 5.18 -14.61
N ALA A 179 -17.66 4.08 -14.04
CA ALA A 179 -19.02 4.01 -13.51
C ALA A 179 -19.12 4.64 -12.10
N GLY A 180 -17.98 4.88 -11.44
CA GLY A 180 -17.90 5.34 -10.05
C GLY A 180 -17.98 4.20 -9.03
N GLU A 181 -17.80 2.96 -9.47
CA GLU A 181 -17.62 1.82 -8.57
C GLU A 181 -16.20 1.87 -7.99
N ILE A 182 -16.06 1.54 -6.71
CA ILE A 182 -14.77 1.58 -6.00
C ILE A 182 -14.51 0.23 -5.35
N PHE A 183 -13.29 -0.26 -5.50
CA PHE A 183 -12.76 -1.43 -4.82
C PHE A 183 -11.64 -0.97 -3.91
N ALA A 184 -11.82 -1.11 -2.60
CA ALA A 184 -10.81 -0.79 -1.60
C ALA A 184 -10.24 -2.09 -1.02
N SER A 185 -8.92 -2.27 -1.12
CA SER A 185 -8.26 -3.32 -0.36
C SER A 185 -8.16 -2.89 1.10
N ASN A 186 -8.43 -3.81 2.02
CA ASN A 186 -8.00 -3.64 3.41
C ASN A 186 -6.67 -4.37 3.62
N ASP A 187 -5.83 -3.87 4.53
CA ASP A 187 -4.57 -4.50 4.95
C ASP A 187 -4.71 -5.36 6.22
N ASN A 188 -5.76 -5.12 6.99
CA ASN A 188 -6.12 -5.82 8.21
C ASN A 188 -7.65 -5.86 8.35
N GLY A 189 -8.19 -6.89 9.01
CA GLY A 189 -9.63 -7.00 9.22
C GLY A 189 -10.15 -6.34 10.50
N THR A 190 -9.41 -5.39 11.09
CA THR A 190 -9.79 -4.78 12.38
C THR A 190 -9.10 -3.44 12.63
N ASN A 191 -9.80 -2.51 13.27
CA ASN A 191 -9.27 -1.23 13.72
C ASN A 191 -8.48 -1.31 15.05
N ASN A 192 -8.52 -2.43 15.76
CA ASN A 192 -7.90 -2.54 17.09
C ASN A 192 -6.40 -2.84 17.00
N ALA A 193 -5.54 -1.92 17.48
CA ALA A 193 -4.07 -2.06 17.40
C ALA A 193 -3.50 -3.33 18.05
N PHE A 194 -4.04 -3.77 19.20
CA PHE A 194 -3.64 -5.02 19.85
C PHE A 194 -4.00 -6.22 18.99
N ARG A 195 -5.19 -6.21 18.37
CA ARG A 195 -5.61 -7.26 17.45
C ARG A 195 -4.81 -7.24 16.14
N LYS A 196 -4.46 -6.06 15.59
CA LYS A 196 -3.55 -5.91 14.44
C LYS A 196 -2.20 -6.58 14.72
N TYR A 197 -1.60 -6.29 15.88
CA TYR A 197 -0.35 -6.91 16.31
C TYR A 197 -0.48 -8.44 16.46
N TRP A 198 -1.59 -8.92 17.04
CA TRP A 198 -1.88 -10.35 17.12
C TRP A 198 -2.05 -11.01 15.75
N ASP A 199 -2.81 -10.40 14.84
CA ASP A 199 -3.07 -10.91 13.50
C ASP A 199 -1.78 -11.02 12.68
N MET A 200 -0.82 -10.11 12.88
CA MET A 200 0.54 -10.18 12.32
C MET A 200 1.34 -11.37 12.89
N ILE A 201 1.23 -11.65 14.19
CA ILE A 201 1.92 -12.78 14.85
C ILE A 201 1.34 -14.13 14.39
N ILE A 202 0.02 -14.26 14.38
CA ILE A 202 -0.66 -15.53 14.05
C ILE A 202 -0.94 -15.69 12.56
N ARG A 203 -0.50 -14.74 11.72
CA ARG A 203 -0.69 -14.76 10.27
C ARG A 203 -2.17 -14.88 9.86
N SER A 204 -3.05 -14.13 10.52
CA SER A 204 -4.49 -14.21 10.27
C SER A 204 -4.87 -13.43 9.02
N GLY A 205 -5.22 -14.13 7.94
CA GLY A 205 -5.73 -13.51 6.70
C GLY A 205 -7.15 -12.99 6.87
N ARG A 206 -7.29 -11.72 7.26
CA ARG A 206 -8.58 -11.02 7.43
C ARG A 206 -8.69 -9.73 6.63
N ALA A 207 -7.66 -9.43 5.86
CA ALA A 207 -7.58 -8.26 5.02
C ALA A 207 -8.50 -8.52 3.82
N ASP A 208 -9.73 -8.01 3.82
CA ASP A 208 -10.72 -8.26 2.74
C ASP A 208 -10.80 -7.10 1.74
N ILE A 209 -11.54 -7.26 0.65
CA ILE A 209 -11.87 -6.18 -0.30
C ILE A 209 -13.26 -5.65 0.01
N THR A 210 -13.34 -4.33 0.14
CA THR A 210 -14.59 -3.59 0.21
C THR A 210 -14.96 -3.07 -1.17
N TYR A 211 -16.19 -3.32 -1.59
CA TYR A 211 -16.76 -2.83 -2.85
C TYR A 211 -17.83 -1.79 -2.59
N TYR A 212 -17.81 -0.69 -3.33
CA TYR A 212 -18.84 0.34 -3.35
C TYR A 212 -19.42 0.47 -4.76
N ASP A 213 -20.74 0.27 -4.90
CA ASP A 213 -21.44 0.27 -6.20
C ASP A 213 -21.88 1.66 -6.68
N GLY A 214 -21.44 2.73 -6.00
CA GLY A 214 -21.96 4.09 -6.19
C GLY A 214 -23.09 4.47 -5.23
N LYS A 215 -23.60 3.54 -4.43
CA LYS A 215 -24.68 3.75 -3.47
C LYS A 215 -24.45 3.04 -2.13
N SER A 216 -24.06 1.78 -2.13
CA SER A 216 -23.88 0.92 -0.96
C SER A 216 -22.56 0.17 -1.00
N PHE A 217 -22.11 -0.21 0.20
CA PHE A 217 -20.91 -0.99 0.42
C PHE A 217 -21.22 -2.48 0.59
N LEU A 218 -20.26 -3.31 0.20
CA LEU A 218 -20.30 -4.77 0.33
C LEU A 218 -18.87 -5.30 0.53
N ALA A 219 -18.68 -6.20 1.51
CA ALA A 219 -17.46 -6.99 1.60
C ALA A 219 -17.49 -8.11 0.55
N LEU A 220 -16.38 -8.36 -0.15
CA LEU A 220 -16.30 -9.38 -1.20
C LEU A 220 -15.87 -10.77 -0.68
N ASP A 221 -15.62 -10.90 0.63
CA ASP A 221 -15.37 -12.15 1.36
C ASP A 221 -14.20 -12.99 0.78
N VAL A 222 -13.14 -12.31 0.34
CA VAL A 222 -11.88 -12.91 -0.15
C VAL A 222 -10.67 -12.46 0.68
N PRO A 223 -10.66 -12.75 2.00
CA PRO A 223 -9.63 -12.23 2.87
C PRO A 223 -8.25 -12.82 2.57
N VAL A 224 -7.23 -11.98 2.68
CA VAL A 224 -5.82 -12.35 2.55
C VAL A 224 -5.03 -11.82 3.75
N MET A 225 -3.74 -12.16 3.82
CA MET A 225 -2.84 -11.58 4.82
C MET A 225 -2.14 -10.36 4.24
N LEU A 226 -2.27 -9.21 4.92
CA LEU A 226 -1.62 -7.95 4.50
C LEU A 226 -1.93 -7.64 3.03
N GLY A 227 -3.22 -7.53 2.72
CA GLY A 227 -3.67 -7.07 1.41
C GLY A 227 -3.28 -5.61 1.20
N ASN A 228 -2.83 -5.28 0.00
CA ASN A 228 -2.25 -3.96 -0.27
C ASN A 228 -2.78 -3.47 -1.64
N GLY A 229 -1.93 -3.12 -2.59
CA GLY A 229 -2.29 -2.63 -3.92
C GLY A 229 -3.42 -3.39 -4.60
N ILE A 230 -4.30 -2.65 -5.28
CA ILE A 230 -5.45 -3.20 -5.99
C ILE A 230 -5.64 -2.52 -7.35
N TYR A 231 -5.72 -3.31 -8.41
CA TYR A 231 -5.95 -2.78 -9.75
C TYR A 231 -6.89 -3.69 -10.54
N ILE A 232 -7.77 -3.11 -11.36
CA ILE A 232 -8.66 -3.89 -12.22
C ILE A 232 -8.38 -3.57 -13.68
N ARG A 233 -8.13 -4.64 -14.45
CA ARG A 233 -8.00 -4.56 -15.91
C ARG A 233 -9.25 -5.09 -16.57
N LYS A 234 -9.73 -4.39 -17.59
CA LYS A 234 -10.83 -4.84 -18.44
C LYS A 234 -10.32 -5.17 -19.83
N LYS A 235 -10.51 -6.42 -20.28
CA LYS A 235 -10.17 -6.87 -21.63
C LYS A 235 -11.41 -7.47 -22.29
N GLY A 236 -12.05 -6.69 -23.15
CA GLY A 236 -13.36 -7.06 -23.72
C GLY A 236 -14.42 -7.19 -22.63
N ASN A 237 -14.95 -8.40 -22.46
CA ASN A 237 -15.95 -8.71 -21.43
C ASN A 237 -15.34 -9.25 -20.12
N GLU A 238 -14.03 -9.50 -20.09
CA GLU A 238 -13.34 -10.00 -18.91
C GLU A 238 -12.87 -8.82 -18.05
N GLU A 239 -13.15 -8.91 -16.76
CA GLU A 239 -12.69 -7.97 -15.73
C GLU A 239 -11.85 -8.77 -14.74
N LEU A 240 -10.55 -8.45 -14.67
CA LEU A 240 -9.57 -9.14 -13.85
C LEU A 240 -9.04 -8.19 -12.78
N LEU A 241 -9.19 -8.58 -11.52
CA LEU A 241 -8.69 -7.87 -10.35
C LEU A 241 -7.34 -8.45 -9.94
N TYR A 242 -6.36 -7.57 -9.84
CA TYR A 242 -5.00 -7.85 -9.37
C TYR A 242 -4.88 -7.27 -7.97
N ARG A 243 -4.49 -8.12 -7.01
CA ARG A 243 -4.35 -7.72 -5.61
C ARG A 243 -2.96 -8.09 -5.10
N SER A 244 -2.20 -7.10 -4.65
CA SER A 244 -0.97 -7.32 -3.89
C SER A 244 -1.29 -8.03 -2.58
N VAL A 245 -0.59 -9.13 -2.32
CA VAL A 245 -0.64 -9.83 -1.04
C VAL A 245 0.76 -9.85 -0.47
N PHE A 246 1.06 -8.85 0.36
CA PHE A 246 2.40 -8.56 0.86
C PHE A 246 3.04 -9.80 1.52
N ALA A 247 2.29 -10.50 2.37
CA ALA A 247 2.78 -11.67 3.08
C ALA A 247 3.09 -12.88 2.18
N GLU A 248 2.47 -12.95 1.00
CA GLU A 248 2.66 -14.04 0.03
C GLU A 248 3.76 -13.72 -0.99
N LYS A 249 4.28 -12.48 -0.97
CA LYS A 249 5.25 -11.99 -1.96
C LYS A 249 4.76 -12.19 -3.40
N ALA A 250 3.46 -11.97 -3.61
CA ALA A 250 2.75 -12.30 -4.84
C ALA A 250 1.55 -11.39 -5.09
N ILE A 251 1.10 -11.35 -6.34
CA ILE A 251 -0.18 -10.76 -6.74
C ILE A 251 -1.19 -11.88 -6.96
N ARG A 252 -2.31 -11.84 -6.26
CA ARG A 252 -3.44 -12.72 -6.56
C ARG A 252 -4.31 -12.12 -7.65
N VAL A 253 -4.71 -12.94 -8.60
CA VAL A 253 -5.57 -12.56 -9.72
C VAL A 253 -6.94 -13.19 -9.55
N TYR A 254 -7.98 -12.37 -9.65
CA TYR A 254 -9.37 -12.78 -9.53
C TYR A 254 -10.15 -12.38 -10.77
N GLN A 255 -11.07 -13.23 -11.20
CA GLN A 255 -12.12 -12.83 -12.13
C GLN A 255 -13.22 -12.12 -11.35
N VAL A 256 -13.60 -10.94 -11.81
CA VAL A 256 -14.78 -10.22 -11.30
C VAL A 256 -16.02 -10.78 -11.99
N GLU A 257 -16.82 -11.55 -11.27
CA GLU A 257 -18.04 -12.17 -11.78
C GLU A 257 -19.26 -11.34 -11.37
N ARG A 258 -20.03 -10.90 -12.36
CA ARG A 258 -21.23 -10.08 -12.16
C ARG A 258 -22.47 -10.86 -12.60
N THR A 259 -23.11 -11.58 -11.69
CA THR A 259 -24.25 -12.46 -12.00
C THR A 259 -25.49 -12.03 -11.23
N GLY A 260 -26.61 -11.80 -11.94
CA GLY A 260 -27.89 -11.48 -11.31
C GLY A 260 -27.88 -10.22 -10.44
N GLY A 261 -27.05 -9.22 -10.79
CA GLY A 261 -26.87 -7.99 -10.00
C GLY A 261 -25.99 -8.15 -8.76
N LYS A 262 -25.38 -9.32 -8.54
CA LYS A 262 -24.38 -9.56 -7.50
C LYS A 262 -22.99 -9.55 -8.09
N ILE A 263 -22.02 -9.14 -7.28
CA ILE A 263 -20.60 -9.19 -7.60
C ILE A 263 -19.93 -10.23 -6.70
N GLN A 264 -19.02 -11.01 -7.26
CA GLN A 264 -18.17 -11.95 -6.52
C GLN A 264 -16.79 -12.04 -7.18
N LEU A 265 -15.79 -12.43 -6.39
CA LEU A 265 -14.43 -12.61 -6.87
C LEU A 265 -14.08 -14.09 -6.92
N LYS A 266 -13.81 -14.60 -8.12
CA LYS A 266 -13.33 -15.95 -8.32
C LYS A 266 -11.82 -15.94 -8.47
N TYR A 267 -11.13 -16.55 -7.51
CA TYR A 267 -9.67 -16.71 -7.59
C TYR A 267 -9.29 -17.51 -8.85
N LEU A 268 -8.30 -17.00 -9.59
CA LEU A 268 -7.75 -17.66 -10.76
C LEU A 268 -6.36 -18.22 -10.47
N GLU A 269 -5.44 -17.34 -10.08
CA GLU A 269 -4.01 -17.66 -9.99
C GLU A 269 -3.25 -16.65 -9.11
N SER A 270 -1.96 -16.91 -8.92
CA SER A 270 -1.04 -16.03 -8.21
C SER A 270 0.24 -15.83 -9.03
N ILE A 271 0.66 -14.58 -9.18
CA ILE A 271 1.89 -14.18 -9.87
C ILE A 271 2.96 -13.94 -8.81
N ALA A 272 3.98 -14.79 -8.78
CA ALA A 272 5.07 -14.68 -7.82
C ALA A 272 5.95 -13.45 -8.14
N ILE A 273 6.13 -12.57 -7.15
CA ILE A 273 7.00 -11.39 -7.24
C ILE A 273 8.36 -11.68 -6.57
N GLY A 274 8.34 -12.44 -5.47
CA GLY A 274 9.54 -12.76 -4.70
C GLY A 274 9.93 -11.71 -3.65
N ALA A 275 9.20 -10.59 -3.60
CA ALA A 275 9.21 -9.56 -2.56
C ALA A 275 7.76 -9.19 -2.21
N GLY A 276 7.50 -8.61 -1.04
CA GLY A 276 6.15 -8.21 -0.62
C GLY A 276 5.67 -6.99 -1.42
N PRO A 277 4.72 -7.16 -2.37
CA PRO A 277 4.29 -6.06 -3.23
C PRO A 277 3.42 -5.06 -2.47
N ASP A 278 3.52 -3.80 -2.87
CA ASP A 278 2.77 -2.65 -2.37
C ASP A 278 1.73 -2.23 -3.44
N ASN A 279 1.63 -0.95 -3.84
CA ASN A 279 0.61 -0.48 -4.81
C ASN A 279 0.87 -0.95 -6.26
N ILE A 280 -0.21 -1.15 -7.04
CA ILE A 280 -0.17 -1.63 -8.43
C ILE A 280 -0.81 -0.60 -9.36
N LEU A 281 -0.13 -0.24 -10.44
CA LEU A 281 -0.67 0.61 -11.50
C LEU A 281 -0.38 0.05 -12.90
N GLU A 282 -1.16 0.47 -13.90
CA GLU A 282 -0.96 0.09 -15.30
C GLU A 282 -0.41 1.27 -16.13
N ASP A 283 0.61 1.01 -16.94
CA ASP A 283 1.12 2.00 -17.91
C ASP A 283 0.28 2.08 -19.19
N GLU A 284 0.66 2.97 -20.10
CA GLU A 284 -0.04 3.16 -21.38
C GLU A 284 0.00 1.94 -22.33
N ASN A 285 0.90 0.98 -22.08
CA ASN A 285 1.07 -0.23 -22.89
C ASN A 285 0.41 -1.46 -22.25
N GLY A 286 -0.32 -1.28 -21.15
CA GLY A 286 -0.96 -2.38 -20.43
C GLY A 286 -0.01 -3.20 -19.58
N ILE A 287 1.17 -2.66 -19.23
CA ILE A 287 2.12 -3.30 -18.32
C ILE A 287 1.80 -2.86 -16.90
N LEU A 288 1.73 -3.82 -15.99
CA LEU A 288 1.54 -3.54 -14.56
C LEU A 288 2.88 -3.20 -13.91
N TRP A 289 2.89 -2.20 -13.06
CA TRP A 289 4.05 -1.71 -12.33
C TRP A 289 3.74 -1.66 -10.83
N LEU A 290 4.73 -1.98 -10.00
CA LEU A 290 4.60 -1.95 -8.54
C LEU A 290 5.95 -1.78 -7.87
N ALA A 291 5.92 -1.27 -6.63
CA ALA A 291 7.03 -1.37 -5.70
C ALA A 291 6.86 -2.57 -4.76
N ALA A 292 7.96 -3.08 -4.21
CA ALA A 292 7.94 -4.18 -3.26
C ALA A 292 9.09 -4.15 -2.26
N HIS A 293 8.91 -4.87 -1.14
CA HIS A 293 9.85 -4.94 -0.04
C HIS A 293 10.29 -6.37 0.29
N ASP A 294 11.59 -6.62 0.42
CA ASP A 294 12.10 -7.95 0.78
C ASP A 294 11.98 -8.27 2.26
N SER A 295 12.10 -7.24 3.10
CA SER A 295 12.25 -7.38 4.54
C SER A 295 11.26 -6.51 5.29
N THR A 296 10.21 -7.14 5.80
CA THR A 296 9.28 -6.52 6.76
C THR A 296 10.00 -5.93 7.96
N TYR A 297 11.09 -6.57 8.40
CA TYR A 297 11.91 -6.08 9.51
C TYR A 297 12.61 -4.76 9.19
N LYS A 298 13.31 -4.65 8.03
CA LYS A 298 13.94 -3.39 7.61
C LYS A 298 12.89 -2.29 7.43
N PHE A 299 11.73 -2.63 6.83
CA PHE A 299 10.60 -1.70 6.68
C PHE A 299 10.10 -1.17 8.04
N ILE A 300 9.76 -2.04 9.00
CA ILE A 300 9.29 -1.63 10.34
C ILE A 300 10.34 -0.76 11.05
N ARG A 301 11.62 -1.10 10.94
CA ARG A 301 12.69 -0.27 11.52
C ARG A 301 12.78 1.12 10.90
N HIS A 302 12.54 1.24 9.60
CA HIS A 302 12.48 2.51 8.90
C HIS A 302 11.25 3.33 9.33
N VAL A 303 10.08 2.70 9.49
CA VAL A 303 8.88 3.35 10.05
C VAL A 303 9.20 4.01 11.40
N MET A 304 9.88 3.29 12.29
CA MET A 304 10.19 3.77 13.64
C MET A 304 11.30 4.83 13.66
N ASN A 305 12.23 4.79 12.71
CA ASN A 305 13.35 5.73 12.66
C ASN A 305 13.91 5.83 11.23
N ARG A 306 13.88 7.05 10.68
CA ARG A 306 14.37 7.41 9.34
C ARG A 306 15.82 7.01 9.06
N THR A 307 16.66 6.89 10.10
CA THR A 307 18.08 6.52 9.92
C THR A 307 18.27 5.04 9.59
N ASN A 308 17.26 4.20 9.83
CA ASN A 308 17.26 2.82 9.35
C ASN A 308 16.74 2.83 7.92
N LEU A 309 17.52 2.33 6.95
CA LEU A 309 17.08 2.26 5.56
C LEU A 309 16.21 1.03 5.31
N ALA A 310 15.22 1.17 4.42
CA ALA A 310 14.38 0.07 3.96
C ALA A 310 14.55 -0.08 2.44
N PRO A 311 14.88 -1.28 1.93
CA PRO A 311 15.06 -1.48 0.51
C PRO A 311 13.79 -1.20 -0.30
N THR A 312 14.00 -0.73 -1.52
CA THR A 312 12.95 -0.48 -2.51
C THR A 312 13.30 -1.23 -3.78
N ARG A 313 12.37 -2.06 -4.26
CA ARG A 313 12.44 -2.74 -5.56
C ARG A 313 11.23 -2.35 -6.38
N VAL A 314 11.41 -2.20 -7.69
CA VAL A 314 10.31 -1.94 -8.63
C VAL A 314 10.29 -3.02 -9.69
N PHE A 315 9.09 -3.52 -9.98
CA PHE A 315 8.83 -4.58 -10.93
C PHE A 315 7.89 -4.10 -12.02
N LYS A 316 8.07 -4.65 -13.22
CA LYS A 316 7.07 -4.63 -14.28
C LYS A 316 6.56 -6.05 -14.52
N ILE A 317 5.28 -6.17 -14.82
CA ILE A 317 4.61 -7.44 -15.05
C ILE A 317 3.84 -7.33 -16.36
N ASN A 318 4.14 -8.22 -17.29
CA ASN A 318 3.30 -8.39 -18.46
C ASN A 318 2.09 -9.26 -18.07
N PRO A 319 0.86 -8.72 -18.06
CA PRO A 319 -0.28 -9.45 -17.53
C PRO A 319 -0.80 -10.53 -18.48
N GLU A 320 -0.32 -10.60 -19.72
CA GLU A 320 -0.70 -11.62 -20.72
C GLU A 320 0.09 -12.92 -20.54
N ASN A 321 1.42 -12.81 -20.41
CA ASN A 321 2.31 -13.96 -20.25
C ASN A 321 2.80 -14.17 -18.80
N LYS A 322 2.42 -13.26 -17.89
CA LYS A 322 2.78 -13.24 -16.45
C LYS A 322 4.28 -13.09 -16.19
N GLU A 323 5.04 -12.60 -17.17
CA GLU A 323 6.47 -12.35 -17.02
C GLU A 323 6.70 -11.20 -16.04
N VAL A 324 7.46 -11.48 -14.98
CA VAL A 324 7.84 -10.51 -13.95
C VAL A 324 9.30 -10.12 -14.19
N THR A 325 9.56 -8.82 -14.33
CA THR A 325 10.91 -8.28 -14.48
C THR A 325 11.14 -7.22 -13.42
N GLU A 326 12.14 -7.43 -12.56
CA GLU A 326 12.66 -6.35 -11.72
C GLU A 326 13.37 -5.32 -12.61
N VAL A 327 13.08 -4.03 -12.41
CA VAL A 327 13.68 -2.95 -13.20
C VAL A 327 14.57 -2.02 -12.38
N TYR A 328 14.36 -1.96 -11.07
CA TYR A 328 15.07 -1.09 -10.14
C TYR A 328 15.16 -1.78 -8.77
N ALA A 329 16.31 -1.64 -8.11
CA ALA A 329 16.54 -2.18 -6.77
C ALA A 329 17.61 -1.34 -6.04
N ASN A 330 17.28 -0.86 -4.84
CA ASN A 330 18.20 -0.08 -4.01
C ASN A 330 18.02 -0.42 -2.53
N GLU A 331 19.12 -0.42 -1.76
CA GLU A 331 19.11 -0.70 -0.31
C GLU A 331 18.38 0.35 0.56
N GLY A 332 17.88 1.42 -0.06
CA GLY A 332 17.12 2.48 0.59
C GLY A 332 17.84 3.82 0.64
N ALA A 333 19.12 3.88 0.27
CA ALA A 333 19.92 5.10 0.30
C ALA A 333 19.44 6.17 -0.70
N GLU A 334 18.98 5.75 -1.88
CA GLU A 334 18.42 6.64 -2.89
C GLU A 334 16.94 6.96 -2.59
N ILE A 335 16.16 5.90 -2.31
CA ILE A 335 14.77 5.95 -1.86
C ILE A 335 14.46 4.77 -0.94
N SER A 336 14.03 5.05 0.29
CA SER A 336 13.63 4.03 1.27
C SER A 336 12.13 3.83 1.27
N ALA A 337 11.69 2.59 1.50
CA ALA A 337 10.27 2.24 1.67
C ALA A 337 9.39 2.78 0.52
N GLY A 338 9.81 2.54 -0.72
CA GLY A 338 9.04 2.91 -1.90
C GLY A 338 7.78 2.07 -2.06
N SER A 339 6.68 2.71 -2.39
CA SER A 339 5.32 2.14 -2.32
C SER A 339 4.62 2.02 -3.66
N THR A 340 4.95 2.89 -4.63
CA THR A 340 4.43 2.80 -5.99
C THR A 340 5.55 3.01 -7.00
N GLY A 341 5.54 2.25 -8.08
CA GLY A 341 6.36 2.51 -9.27
C GLY A 341 5.46 2.65 -10.48
N LEU A 342 5.62 3.71 -11.29
CA LEU A 342 4.86 3.89 -12.52
C LEU A 342 5.74 4.47 -13.62
N VAL A 343 5.71 3.84 -14.79
CA VAL A 343 6.29 4.43 -16.00
C VAL A 343 5.26 5.27 -16.73
N PHE A 344 5.67 6.49 -17.06
CA PHE A 344 4.91 7.36 -17.95
C PHE A 344 5.86 8.13 -18.86
N LYS A 345 5.59 8.11 -20.17
CA LYS A 345 6.48 8.65 -21.21
C LYS A 345 7.90 8.07 -21.09
N ASN A 346 8.91 8.91 -20.85
CA ASN A 346 10.31 8.53 -20.73
C ASN A 346 10.81 8.53 -19.28
N LYS A 347 9.92 8.50 -18.29
CA LYS A 347 10.26 8.51 -16.86
C LYS A 347 9.65 7.33 -16.12
N LEU A 348 10.38 6.82 -15.12
CA LEU A 348 9.86 6.00 -14.03
C LEU A 348 9.72 6.89 -12.80
N LEU A 349 8.51 7.00 -12.26
CA LEU A 349 8.25 7.66 -10.98
C LEU A 349 8.18 6.59 -9.89
N ILE A 350 8.85 6.83 -8.78
CA ILE A 350 8.84 5.98 -7.59
C ILE A 350 8.38 6.83 -6.40
N SER A 351 7.26 6.45 -5.82
CA SER A 351 6.68 7.03 -4.60
C SER A 351 7.20 6.31 -3.36
N GLN A 352 6.96 6.86 -2.17
CA GLN A 352 7.38 6.25 -0.90
C GLN A 352 6.52 6.70 0.28
N VAL A 353 6.52 5.89 1.33
CA VAL A 353 5.62 6.11 2.47
C VAL A 353 5.97 7.35 3.32
N PHE A 354 7.22 7.83 3.31
CA PHE A 354 7.69 8.73 4.37
C PHE A 354 8.46 10.00 3.99
N GLU A 355 9.61 9.93 3.30
CA GLU A 355 10.43 11.14 3.13
C GLU A 355 9.78 12.16 2.18
N ASP A 356 10.29 13.39 2.19
CA ASP A 356 9.73 14.55 1.49
C ASP A 356 10.16 14.65 0.01
N PHE A 357 10.04 13.55 -0.73
CA PHE A 357 10.27 13.55 -2.18
C PHE A 357 9.73 12.31 -2.90
N LEU A 358 9.40 12.48 -4.18
CA LEU A 358 9.35 11.42 -5.20
C LEU A 358 10.71 11.24 -5.85
N LEU A 359 11.06 10.01 -6.24
CA LEU A 359 12.21 9.73 -7.09
C LEU A 359 11.75 9.58 -8.54
N VAL A 360 12.42 10.26 -9.47
CA VAL A 360 12.10 10.20 -10.90
C VAL A 360 13.34 9.82 -11.67
N CYS A 361 13.30 8.65 -12.30
CA CYS A 361 14.37 8.08 -13.07
C CYS A 361 14.05 8.11 -14.58
N PRO A 362 15.05 8.06 -15.47
CA PRO A 362 14.83 7.66 -16.85
C PRO A 362 14.10 6.32 -16.94
N ARG A 363 13.26 6.14 -17.95
CA ARG A 363 12.56 4.87 -18.21
C ARG A 363 13.59 3.73 -18.40
N PRO A 364 13.47 2.62 -17.65
CA PRO A 364 14.41 1.49 -17.69
C PRO A 364 14.23 0.55 -18.88
#